data_AF-A0A2R6D228-F1
#
_entry.id   AF-A0A2R6D228-F1
#
_cell.length_a   1.000
_cell.length_b   1.000
_cell.length_c   1.000
_cell.angle_alpha   90.00
_cell.angle_beta   90.00
_cell.angle_gamma   90.00
#
_symmetry.space_group_name_H-M   'P 1'
#
loop_
_entity.id
_entity.type
_entity.pdbx_description
1 polymer ?
#
loop_
_entity_poly.entity_id
_entity_poly.type
_entity_poly.pdbx_seq_one_letter_code
_entity_poly.pdbx_strand_id
1 'polypeptide(L)'
;MRTRSTAFRLDEDVYERLKSEKRDDETFSEVVNRLIGDWSLLDLAGTATEAETARHREILEAAEREQLEQRSGLACYRRAIASQYLPLQSKRRVWKLQSSGSATT
;
A
#
# COMPACT_ATOMS: atom_id res chain seq x y z
N MET A 1 7.40 32.43 -2.52
CA MET A 1 7.18 31.06 -3.03
C MET A 1 6.23 30.32 -2.09
N ARG A 2 5.17 29.68 -2.59
CA ARG A 2 4.37 28.75 -1.78
C ARG A 2 5.07 27.39 -1.81
N THR A 3 5.72 26.99 -0.74
CA THR A 3 6.26 25.63 -0.60
C THR A 3 5.07 24.65 -0.55
N ARG A 4 5.01 23.74 -1.52
CA ARG A 4 4.04 22.63 -1.49
C ARG A 4 4.64 21.54 -0.61
N SER A 5 4.04 21.28 0.55
CA SER A 5 4.42 20.16 1.41
C SER A 5 3.69 18.89 0.97
N THR A 6 4.44 17.81 0.79
CA THR A 6 3.91 16.48 0.45
C THR A 6 4.20 15.54 1.61
N ALA A 7 3.17 14.89 2.16
CA ALA A 7 3.32 13.90 3.21
C ALA A 7 3.26 12.49 2.59
N PHE A 8 4.22 11.64 2.94
CA PHE A 8 4.30 10.26 2.49
C PHE A 8 4.70 9.35 3.66
N ARG A 9 4.33 8.07 3.56
CA ARG A 9 4.73 7.05 4.53
C ARG A 9 6.03 6.41 4.04
N LEU A 10 6.98 6.26 4.94
CA LEU A 10 8.21 5.53 4.71
C LEU A 10 8.20 4.23 5.49
N ASP A 11 8.77 3.21 4.89
CA ASP A 11 9.18 2.02 5.61
C ASP A 11 10.40 2.34 6.49
N GLU A 12 10.61 1.56 7.56
CA GLU A 12 11.66 1.81 8.55
C GLU A 12 13.05 1.76 7.90
N ASP A 13 13.28 0.79 7.02
CA ASP A 13 14.56 0.62 6.32
C ASP A 13 14.88 1.84 5.44
N VAL A 14 13.83 2.43 4.83
CA VAL A 14 13.98 3.63 4.00
C VAL A 14 14.24 4.86 4.85
N TYR A 15 13.59 4.95 6.02
CA TYR A 15 13.82 6.04 6.97
C TYR A 15 15.27 6.05 7.48
N GLU A 16 15.80 4.91 7.91
CA GLU A 16 17.18 4.83 8.41
C GLU A 16 18.21 5.12 7.31
N ARG A 17 17.94 4.71 6.06
CA ARG A 17 18.80 5.08 4.92
C ARG A 17 18.75 6.58 4.61
N LEU A 18 17.58 7.21 4.71
CA LEU A 18 17.46 8.66 4.50
C LEU A 18 18.18 9.43 5.62
N LYS A 19 18.13 8.91 6.84
CA LYS A 19 18.80 9.46 8.02
C LYS A 19 20.31 9.33 7.96
N SER A 20 20.87 8.24 7.40
CA SER A 20 22.33 8.09 7.23
C SER A 20 22.92 9.10 6.25
N GLU A 21 22.14 9.54 5.26
CA GLU A 21 22.55 10.52 4.25
C GLU A 21 22.33 11.98 4.71
N LYS A 22 21.66 12.18 5.85
CA LYS A 22 21.30 13.49 6.39
C LYS A 22 22.52 14.19 6.99
N ARG A 23 22.76 15.43 6.55
CA ARG A 23 23.72 16.37 7.14
C ARG A 23 23.12 17.09 8.37
N ASP A 24 23.98 17.61 9.24
CA ASP A 24 23.54 18.20 10.51
C ASP A 24 22.61 19.41 10.33
N ASP A 25 22.87 20.25 9.32
CA ASP A 25 22.14 21.50 9.07
C ASP A 25 20.92 21.38 8.12
N GLU A 26 20.51 20.17 7.71
CA GLU A 26 19.38 19.98 6.79
C GLU A 26 18.19 19.24 7.43
N THR A 27 16.97 19.56 6.97
CA THR A 27 15.74 18.83 7.27
C THR A 27 15.59 17.64 6.32
N PHE A 28 14.78 16.64 6.69
CA PHE A 28 14.51 15.50 5.80
C PHE A 28 13.93 15.91 4.44
N SER A 29 13.08 16.93 4.39
CA SER A 29 12.55 17.46 3.13
C SER A 29 13.65 18.04 2.24
N GLU A 30 14.69 18.65 2.83
CA GLU A 30 15.84 19.17 2.12
C GLU A 30 16.79 18.06 1.65
N VAL A 31 16.99 17.01 2.47
CA VAL A 31 17.71 15.80 2.04
C VAL A 31 17.06 15.23 0.79
N VAL A 32 15.74 15.04 0.82
CA VAL A 32 14.97 14.50 -0.31
C VAL A 32 15.14 15.42 -1.52
N ASN A 33 14.92 16.72 -1.36
CA ASN A 33 15.11 17.65 -2.48
C ASN A 33 16.55 17.67 -3.02
N ARG A 34 17.58 17.47 -2.20
CA ARG A 34 18.96 17.36 -2.66
C ARG A 34 19.22 16.07 -3.42
N LEU A 35 18.69 14.95 -2.93
CA LEU A 35 18.92 13.63 -3.52
C LEU A 35 18.13 13.41 -4.81
N ILE A 36 16.92 13.98 -4.92
CA ILE A 36 16.01 13.72 -6.05
C ILE A 36 15.50 14.98 -6.76
N GLY A 37 15.64 16.16 -6.16
CA GLY A 37 15.04 17.40 -6.69
C GLY A 37 15.74 17.98 -7.92
N ASP A 38 17.03 17.67 -8.11
CA ASP A 38 17.78 18.10 -9.29
C ASP A 38 17.57 17.17 -10.50
N TRP A 39 16.92 16.02 -10.31
CA TRP A 39 16.73 15.03 -11.36
C TRP A 39 15.34 15.20 -11.96
N SER A 40 15.26 15.72 -13.18
CA SER A 40 14.00 15.69 -13.92
C SER A 40 13.78 14.29 -14.47
N LEU A 41 12.55 13.76 -14.39
CA LEU A 41 12.20 12.53 -15.11
C LEU A 41 12.43 12.67 -16.62
N LEU A 42 12.42 13.90 -17.14
CA LEU A 42 12.74 14.17 -18.54
C LEU A 42 14.24 13.99 -18.83
N ASP A 43 15.13 14.11 -17.84
CA ASP A 43 16.57 13.88 -18.02
C ASP A 43 16.87 12.40 -18.24
N LEU A 44 15.95 11.52 -17.85
CA LEU A 44 16.02 10.08 -18.12
C LEU A 44 15.46 9.71 -19.49
N ALA A 45 14.73 10.61 -20.16
CA ALA A 45 14.11 10.32 -21.45
C ALA A 45 15.18 10.12 -22.54
N GLY A 46 15.04 9.03 -23.31
CA GLY A 46 15.97 8.71 -24.40
C GLY A 46 17.32 8.10 -23.95
N THR A 47 17.53 7.87 -22.65
CA THR A 47 18.73 7.20 -22.14
C THR A 47 18.71 5.68 -22.36
N ALA A 48 17.52 5.08 -22.44
CA ALA A 48 17.34 3.65 -22.68
C ALA A 48 17.13 3.36 -24.16
N THR A 49 17.73 2.27 -24.64
CA THR A 49 17.47 1.74 -25.98
C THR A 49 16.06 1.15 -26.08
N GLU A 50 15.57 0.94 -27.31
CA GLU A 50 14.26 0.29 -27.53
C GLU A 50 14.21 -1.12 -26.92
N ALA A 51 15.31 -1.88 -27.02
CA ALA A 51 15.42 -3.21 -26.45
C ALA A 51 15.36 -3.21 -24.91
N GLU A 52 16.07 -2.27 -24.27
CA GLU A 52 16.00 -2.10 -22.80
C GLU A 52 14.61 -1.64 -22.37
N THR A 53 13.98 -0.76 -23.14
CA THR A 53 12.60 -0.31 -22.90
C THR A 53 11.61 -1.47 -23.00
N ALA A 54 11.77 -2.34 -24.01
CA ALA A 54 10.94 -3.54 -24.18
C ALA A 54 11.12 -4.50 -23.00
N ARG A 55 12.37 -4.79 -22.59
CA ARG A 55 12.65 -5.60 -21.41
C ARG A 55 12.02 -5.02 -20.14
N HIS A 56 12.17 -3.72 -19.90
CA HIS A 56 11.56 -3.08 -18.73
C HIS A 56 10.03 -3.22 -18.73
N ARG A 57 9.40 -3.09 -19.90
CA ARG A 57 7.95 -3.29 -20.04
C ARG A 57 7.55 -4.73 -19.67
N GLU A 58 8.27 -5.73 -20.16
CA GLU A 58 8.00 -7.14 -19.81
C GLU A 58 8.12 -7.41 -18.30
N ILE A 59 9.13 -6.83 -17.64
CA ILE A 59 9.31 -6.96 -16.19
C ILE A 59 8.13 -6.34 -15.43
N LEU A 60 7.70 -5.13 -15.83
CA LEU A 60 6.57 -4.44 -15.20
C LEU A 60 5.26 -5.22 -15.40
N GLU A 61 5.01 -5.72 -16.61
CA GLU A 61 3.83 -6.55 -16.90
C GLU A 61 3.82 -7.85 -16.09
N ALA A 62 4.98 -8.48 -15.91
CA ALA A 62 5.10 -9.68 -15.07
C ALA A 62 4.79 -9.38 -13.61
N ALA A 63 5.35 -8.30 -13.05
CA ALA A 63 5.09 -7.89 -11.68
C ALA A 63 3.61 -7.50 -11.46
N GLU A 64 2.98 -6.83 -12.42
CA GLU A 64 1.56 -6.49 -12.35
C GLU A 64 0.68 -7.75 -12.37
N ARG A 65 0.98 -8.72 -13.24
CA ARG A 65 0.28 -10.01 -13.25
C ARG A 65 0.39 -10.72 -11.90
N GLU A 66 1.60 -10.82 -11.35
CA GLU A 66 1.82 -11.45 -10.05
C GLU A 66 1.02 -10.75 -8.94
N GLN A 67 1.06 -9.42 -8.88
CA GLN A 67 0.31 -8.66 -7.89
C GLN A 67 -1.21 -8.84 -8.05
N LEU A 68 -1.71 -8.89 -9.28
CA LEU A 68 -3.12 -9.14 -9.58
C LEU A 68 -3.54 -10.55 -9.16
N GLU A 69 -2.71 -11.57 -9.41
CA GLU A 69 -2.94 -12.94 -8.97
C GLU A 69 -2.96 -13.05 -7.45
N GLN A 70 -2.00 -12.44 -6.76
CA GLN A 70 -1.98 -12.38 -5.29
C GLN A 70 -3.25 -11.70 -4.77
N ARG A 71 -3.62 -10.55 -5.34
CA ARG A 71 -4.82 -9.79 -4.93
C ARG A 71 -6.12 -10.57 -5.22
N SER A 72 -6.18 -11.29 -6.33
CA SER A 72 -7.31 -12.15 -6.70
C SER A 72 -7.39 -13.38 -5.78
N GLY A 73 -6.26 -14.00 -5.47
CA GLY A 73 -6.16 -15.09 -4.49
C GLY A 73 -6.65 -14.66 -3.12
N LEU A 74 -6.27 -13.46 -2.66
CA LEU A 74 -6.79 -12.86 -1.43
C LEU A 74 -8.30 -12.58 -1.50
N ALA A 75 -8.82 -12.15 -2.66
CA ALA A 75 -10.26 -11.95 -2.85
C ALA A 75 -11.03 -13.28 -2.78
N CYS A 76 -10.49 -14.36 -3.36
CA CYS A 76 -11.04 -15.71 -3.27
C CYS A 76 -11.00 -16.22 -1.83
N TYR A 77 -9.87 -16.06 -1.14
CA TYR A 77 -9.72 -16.43 0.27
C TYR A 77 -10.68 -15.67 1.19
N ARG A 78 -10.81 -14.35 1.01
CA ARG A 78 -11.74 -13.50 1.77
C ARG A 78 -13.19 -13.88 1.54
N ARG A 79 -13.57 -14.27 0.31
CA ARG A 79 -14.93 -14.76 -0.01
C ARG A 79 -15.19 -16.14 0.61
N ALA A 80 -14.21 -17.04 0.60
CA ALA A 80 -14.31 -18.35 1.24
C ALA A 80 -14.54 -18.22 2.76
N ILE A 81 -13.75 -17.37 3.44
CA ILE A 81 -13.94 -17.08 4.86
C ILE A 81 -15.32 -16.46 5.13
N ALA A 82 -15.73 -15.45 4.37
CA ALA A 82 -17.04 -14.82 4.57
C ALA A 82 -18.19 -15.84 4.45
N SER A 83 -18.09 -16.81 3.53
CA SER A 83 -19.08 -17.90 3.39
C SER A 83 -19.07 -18.86 4.58
N GLN A 84 -17.91 -19.17 5.13
CA GLN A 84 -17.76 -20.09 6.26
C GLN A 84 -18.33 -19.51 7.57
N TYR A 85 -18.28 -18.18 7.75
CA TYR A 85 -18.76 -17.50 8.96
C TYR A 85 -20.16 -16.87 8.84
N LEU A 86 -20.76 -16.83 7.65
CA LEU A 86 -22.15 -16.37 7.44
C LEU A 86 -23.22 -17.14 8.23
N PRO A 87 -23.14 -18.47 8.48
CA PRO A 87 -24.20 -19.18 9.21
C PRO A 87 -24.25 -18.87 10.72
N LEU A 88 -23.28 -18.13 11.29
CA LEU A 88 -23.32 -17.74 12.71
C LEU A 88 -24.20 -16.50 13.00
N GLN A 89 -24.60 -15.75 11.97
CA GLN A 89 -25.45 -14.55 12.14
C GLN A 89 -26.95 -14.89 12.22
N SER A 90 -27.38 -16.09 11.78
CA SER A 90 -28.78 -16.51 11.87
C SER A 90 -29.20 -16.91 13.29
N LYS A 91 -28.27 -17.42 14.11
CA LYS A 91 -28.55 -17.80 15.50
C LYS A 91 -28.63 -16.62 16.48
N ARG A 92 -28.14 -15.44 16.11
CA ARG A 92 -28.25 -14.22 16.94
C ARG A 92 -29.68 -13.64 17.03
N ARG A 93 -30.59 -13.99 16.11
CA ARG A 93 -32.00 -13.57 16.21
C ARG A 93 -32.83 -14.41 17.19
N VAL A 94 -32.48 -15.67 17.41
CA VAL A 94 -33.22 -16.55 18.33
C VAL A 94 -32.94 -16.19 19.78
N TRP A 95 -31.72 -15.75 20.10
CA TRP A 95 -31.35 -15.42 21.49
C TRP A 95 -31.96 -14.11 22.01
N LYS A 96 -32.37 -13.18 21.13
CA LYS A 96 -33.00 -11.92 21.56
C LYS A 96 -34.48 -12.05 21.93
N LEU A 97 -35.15 -13.16 21.62
CA LEU A 97 -36.58 -13.35 21.93
C LEU A 97 -36.84 -14.15 23.22
N GLN A 98 -35.85 -14.86 23.76
CA GLN A 98 -36.01 -15.66 24.98
C GLN A 98 -35.58 -14.95 26.27
N SER A 99 -34.88 -13.80 26.18
CA SER A 99 -34.37 -13.07 27.35
C SER A 99 -35.28 -11.95 27.86
N SER A 100 -36.48 -11.74 27.29
CA SER A 100 -37.40 -10.66 27.71
C SER A 100 -38.60 -11.11 28.54
N GLY A 101 -38.58 -12.34 29.09
CA GLY A 101 -39.72 -12.94 29.79
C GLY A 101 -39.42 -13.47 31.19
N SER A 102 -38.82 -12.68 32.07
CA SER A 102 -38.81 -12.99 33.52
C SER A 102 -38.32 -11.80 34.35
N ALA A 103 -39.16 -10.79 34.56
CA ALA A 103 -39.01 -9.85 35.69
C ALA A 103 -40.28 -9.00 35.86
N THR A 104 -41.33 -9.56 36.45
CA THR A 104 -42.24 -8.80 37.33
C THR A 104 -42.96 -9.77 38.27
N THR A 105 -42.53 -9.82 39.52
CA THR A 105 -43.32 -10.18 40.70
C THR A 105 -43.04 -9.10 41.72
#